data_AF-A0A9P5X5Y8-F1
#
_entry.id   AF-A0A9P5X5Y8-F1
#
_cell.length_a   1.000
_cell.length_b   1.000
_cell.length_c   1.000
_cell.angle_alpha   90.00
_cell.angle_beta   90.00
_cell.angle_gamma   90.00
#
_symmetry.space_group_name_H-M   'P 1'
#
loop_
_entity.id
_entity.type
_entity.pdbx_description
1 polymer ?
#
loop_
_entity_poly.entity_id
_entity_poly.type
_entity_poly.pdbx_seq_one_letter_code
_entity_poly.pdbx_strand_id
1 'polypeptide(L)' 'MSSTFPGPVLAVAADVVRHLEGEEALPRLWTLFTKCKESLKDGRRLENISWRLWYRSMSEA' A
#
# COMPACT_ATOMS: atom_id res chain seq x y z
N MET A 1 16.35 -1.55 -8.88
CA MET A 1 17.16 -2.36 -7.94
C MET A 1 16.41 -2.41 -6.63
N SER A 2 15.84 -3.56 -6.25
CA SER A 2 15.25 -3.75 -4.92
C SER A 2 16.40 -4.09 -3.98
N SER A 3 16.70 -3.21 -3.02
CA SER A 3 17.58 -3.57 -1.90
C SER A 3 16.78 -4.52 -1.00
N THR A 4 16.92 -5.82 -1.24
CA THR A 4 16.29 -6.85 -0.42
C THR A 4 17.00 -6.85 0.93
N PHE A 5 16.34 -6.31 1.95
CA PHE A 5 16.82 -6.38 3.33
C PHE A 5 16.53 -7.78 3.90
N PRO A 6 17.28 -8.25 4.91
CA PRO A 6 17.09 -9.59 5.50
C PRO A 6 15.71 -9.83 6.14
N GLY A 7 14.92 -8.77 6.32
CA GLY A 7 13.55 -8.80 6.82
C GLY A 7 12.86 -7.45 6.59
N PRO A 8 11.59 -7.32 7.00
CA PRO A 8 10.87 -6.05 6.89
C PRO A 8 11.54 -4.99 7.78
N VAL A 9 12.01 -3.90 7.16
CA VAL A 9 12.61 -2.74 7.83
C VAL A 9 11.68 -1.54 7.89
N LEU A 10 10.54 -1.62 7.18
CA LEU A 10 9.48 -0.61 7.18
C LEU A 10 8.21 -1.17 7.82
N ALA A 11 7.44 -0.30 8.48
CA ALA A 11 6.10 -0.60 8.96
C ALA A 11 5.18 0.59 8.67
N VAL A 12 3.89 0.31 8.45
CA VAL A 12 2.89 1.35 8.22
C VAL A 12 2.30 1.82 9.55
N ALA A 13 2.27 3.14 9.74
CA ALA A 13 1.51 3.78 10.81
C ALA A 13 0.02 3.82 10.42
N ALA A 14 -0.74 2.81 10.87
CA ALA A 14 -2.15 2.64 10.50
C ALA A 14 -3.03 3.82 10.94
N ASP A 15 -2.65 4.47 12.05
CA ASP A 15 -3.24 5.69 12.58
C ASP A 15 -3.04 6.91 11.68
N VAL A 16 -2.01 6.93 10.84
CA VAL A 16 -1.82 7.99 9.83
C VAL A 16 -2.61 7.65 8.55
N VAL A 17 -2.60 6.38 8.14
CA VAL A 17 -3.29 5.93 6.90
C VAL A 17 -4.80 6.18 6.96
N ARG A 18 -5.43 6.03 8.12
CA ARG A 18 -6.87 6.31 8.32
C ARG A 18 -7.28 7.76 8.04
N HIS A 19 -6.32 8.68 7.98
CA HIS A 19 -6.55 10.11 7.72
C HIS A 19 -6.27 10.48 6.25
N LEU A 20 -5.91 9.50 5.42
CA LEU A 20 -5.75 9.73 3.98
C LEU A 20 -7.12 9.81 3.32
N GLU A 21 -7.37 10.92 2.65
CA GLU A 21 -8.61 11.20 1.92
C GLU A 21 -8.30 11.53 0.45
N GLY A 22 -9.35 11.52 -0.38
CA GLY A 22 -9.28 11.83 -1.81
C GLY A 22 -9.17 10.60 -2.71
N GLU A 23 -9.60 10.76 -3.96
CA GLU A 23 -9.67 9.69 -4.97
C GLU A 23 -8.30 9.06 -5.28
N GLU A 24 -7.24 9.83 -5.07
CA GLU A 24 -5.85 9.43 -5.32
C GLU A 24 -5.21 8.63 -4.17
N ALA A 25 -5.86 8.51 -3.01
CA ALA A 25 -5.25 7.87 -1.83
C ALA A 25 -4.91 6.38 -2.09
N LEU A 26 -5.88 5.61 -2.61
CA LEU A 26 -5.70 4.18 -2.87
C LEU A 26 -4.71 3.87 -4.01
N PRO A 27 -4.75 4.50 -5.21
CA PRO A 27 -3.77 4.23 -6.26
C PRO A 27 -2.35 4.62 -5.85
N ARG A 28 -2.18 5.68 -5.05
CA ARG A 28 -0.87 6.08 -4.51
C ARG A 28 -0.33 5.09 -3.48
N LEU A 29 -1.18 4.63 -2.56
CA LEU A 29 -0.80 3.59 -1.59
C LEU A 29 -0.40 2.29 -2.30
N TRP A 30 -1.20 1.86 -3.29
CA TRP A 30 -0.86 0.69 -4.09
C TRP A 30 0.51 0.85 -4.79
N THR A 31 0.74 1.98 -5.46
CA THR A 31 2.02 2.27 -6.12
C THR A 31 3.21 2.23 -5.15
N LEU A 32 3.05 2.81 -3.95
CA LEU A 32 4.06 2.79 -2.90
C LEU A 32 4.34 1.35 -2.44
N PHE A 33 3.31 0.59 -2.09
CA PHE A 33 3.45 -0.77 -1.61
C PHE A 33 4.03 -1.70 -2.66
N THR A 34 3.68 -1.58 -3.94
CA THR A 34 4.31 -2.36 -5.02
C THR A 34 5.82 -2.18 -5.07
N LYS A 35 6.32 -0.97 -4.77
CA LYS A 35 7.75 -0.68 -4.77
C LYS A 35 8.49 -1.19 -3.52
N CYS A 36 7.83 -1.30 -2.37
CA CYS A 36 8.49 -1.60 -1.10
C CYS A 36 7.98 -2.87 -0.38
N LYS A 37 7.06 -3.64 -0.98
CA LYS A 37 6.40 -4.79 -0.34
C LYS A 37 7.33 -5.86 0.25
N GLU A 38 8.51 -6.04 -0.32
CA GLU A 38 9.50 -7.01 0.17
C GLU A 38 10.23 -6.52 1.44
N SER A 39 10.24 -5.20 1.67
CA SER A 39 10.89 -4.55 2.81
C SER A 39 9.88 -4.02 3.84
N LEU A 40 8.57 -4.15 3.56
CA LEU A 40 7.48 -3.63 4.37
C LEU A 40 6.80 -4.76 5.14
N LYS A 41 6.60 -4.57 6.45
CA LYS A 41 5.78 -5.48 7.27
C LYS A 41 4.38 -5.58 6.67
N ASP A 42 3.92 -6.80 6.42
CA ASP A 42 2.65 -7.10 5.73
C ASP A 42 2.56 -6.54 4.29
N GLY A 43 3.69 -6.20 3.65
CA GLY A 43 3.73 -5.44 2.40
C GLY A 43 2.90 -6.02 1.25
N ARG A 44 2.96 -7.33 1.00
CA ARG A 44 2.14 -7.99 -0.04
C ARG A 44 0.64 -7.91 0.26
N ARG A 45 0.25 -7.96 1.54
CA ARG A 45 -1.16 -7.84 1.95
C ARG A 45 -1.64 -6.40 1.75
N LEU A 46 -0.80 -5.43 2.11
CA LEU A 46 -1.08 -4.00 1.94
C LEU A 46 -1.18 -3.59 0.47
N GLU A 47 -0.30 -4.10 -0.39
CA GLU A 47 -0.41 -3.96 -1.85
C GLU A 47 -1.74 -4.51 -2.35
N ASN A 48 -2.10 -5.74 -1.96
CA ASN A 48 -3.30 -6.41 -2.44
C ASN A 48 -4.59 -5.69 -2.02
N ILE A 49 -4.69 -5.27 -0.75
CA ILE A 49 -5.89 -4.58 -0.25
C ILE A 49 -6.05 -3.21 -0.90
N SER A 50 -4.95 -2.46 -1.11
CA SER A 50 -5.00 -1.16 -1.78
C SER A 50 -5.50 -1.28 -3.22
N TRP A 51 -5.02 -2.29 -3.96
CA TRP A 51 -5.51 -2.58 -5.31
C TRP A 51 -7.00 -2.95 -5.32
N ARG A 52 -7.43 -3.86 -4.43
CA ARG A 52 -8.84 -4.31 -4.39
C ARG A 52 -9.80 -3.17 -4.05
N LEU A 53 -9.44 -2.33 -3.09
CA LEU A 53 -10.24 -1.17 -2.72
C LEU A 53 -10.28 -0.15 -3.86
N TRP A 54 -9.15 0.12 -4.51
CA TRP A 54 -9.12 1.03 -5.66
C TRP A 54 -9.95 0.51 -6.84
N TYR A 55 -9.80 -0.77 -7.18
CA TYR A 55 -10.60 -1.39 -8.24
C TYR A 55 -12.10 -1.28 -7.96
N ARG A 56 -12.49 -1.51 -6.71
CA ARG A 56 -13.87 -1.36 -6.28
C ARG A 56 -14.34 0.11 -6.39
N SER A 57 -13.54 1.08 -5.98
CA SER A 57 -13.93 2.49 -6.09
C SER A 57 -14.10 2.94 -7.55
N MET A 58 -13.31 2.39 -8.47
CA MET A 58 -13.49 2.63 -9.92
C MET A 58 -14.74 1.96 -10.49
N SER A 59 -15.19 0.84 -9.91
CA SER A 59 -16.41 0.15 -10.37
C SER A 59 -17.71 0.76 -9.83
N GLU A 60 -17.60 1.56 -8.76
CA GLU A 60 -18.72 2.27 -8.14
C GLU A 60 -18.86 3.72 -8.65
N ALA A 61 -17.95 4.18 -9.53
CA ALA A 61 -17.94 5.48 -10.19
C ALA A 61 -18.55 5.39 -11.60
#